data_AF-A0A9N9GW82-F1
#
_entry.id   AF-A0A9N9GW82-F1
#
_cell.length_a   1.000
_cell.length_b   1.000
_cell.length_c   1.000
_cell.angle_alpha   90.00
_cell.angle_beta   90.00
_cell.angle_gamma   90.00
#
_symmetry.space_group_name_H-M   'P 1'
#
loop_
_entity.id
_entity.type
_entity.pdbx_description
1 polymer ?
#
loop_
_entity_poly.entity_id
_entity_poly.type
_entity_poly.pdbx_seq_one_letter_code
_entity_poly.pdbx_strand_id
1 'polypeptide(L)'
;DQMNLTLWNGFAQAEASSNKIAEARKVYLGALAQYRTFPIQFRFDAPLLHRTFAEMEIEQGNHKTAMNILVNLTEEQGTIDSISEIDVPITKLLRARKYYSQQIVRITDPLASQKDFLNSLHYHVCYALMECLSQNIQQACKIFEEMLQTFEIKSESVNHGKLLREVLDRALKLFPNNTIFLLLYFHEETRGERIPPLGLQKFLKEALKKNPTHILWTVAIYDELHRQQPYNIDRVRSLFYKSLECFTTKNSISLWSLFIHFEINNGELYRAKSLYYRAIRECPWSKDLYMIAFRELKSQFKTDELDEIMNVILEKEIRIRIPIENFITTTTTDDGDNNNNNNVLSTNETETVTKLTFINTE
;
A
#
# COMPACT_ATOMS: atom_id res chain seq x y z
N ASP A 1 26.11 26.37 -11.21
CA ASP A 1 25.88 25.30 -10.22
C ASP A 1 26.12 23.89 -10.77
N GLN A 2 27.29 23.61 -11.34
CA GLN A 2 27.63 22.25 -11.81
C GLN A 2 27.85 21.25 -10.67
N MET A 3 27.97 21.74 -9.43
CA MET A 3 28.27 20.93 -8.23
C MET A 3 27.02 20.45 -7.47
N ASN A 4 25.81 20.83 -7.89
CA ASN A 4 24.58 20.46 -7.18
C ASN A 4 24.01 19.13 -7.69
N LEU A 5 24.28 18.04 -6.96
CA LEU A 5 23.84 16.68 -7.31
C LEU A 5 22.32 16.53 -7.36
N THR A 6 21.55 17.33 -6.62
CA THR A 6 20.07 17.28 -6.67
C THR A 6 19.53 17.74 -8.02
N LEU A 7 20.17 18.73 -8.66
CA LEU A 7 19.80 19.21 -9.99
C LEU A 7 20.15 18.19 -11.06
N TRP A 8 21.31 17.55 -10.94
CA TRP A 8 21.70 16.42 -11.81
C TRP A 8 20.67 15.29 -11.72
N ASN A 9 20.23 14.95 -10.50
CA ASN A 9 19.20 13.94 -10.31
C ASN A 9 17.85 14.36 -10.94
N GLY A 10 17.40 15.61 -10.70
CA GLY A 10 16.16 16.12 -11.28
C GLY A 10 16.17 16.12 -12.80
N PHE A 11 17.31 16.48 -13.41
CA PHE A 11 17.48 16.42 -14.87
C PHE A 11 17.41 14.99 -15.40
N ALA A 12 18.10 14.05 -14.75
CA ALA A 12 18.08 12.65 -15.15
C ALA A 12 16.67 12.02 -15.03
N GLN A 13 15.91 12.37 -13.98
CA GLN A 13 14.51 11.94 -13.82
C GLN A 13 13.58 12.54 -14.88
N ALA A 14 13.82 13.79 -15.30
CA ALA A 14 13.06 14.41 -16.38
C ALA A 14 13.32 13.72 -17.73
N GLU A 15 14.56 13.34 -18.01
CA GLU A 15 14.91 12.58 -19.22
C GLU A 15 14.38 11.14 -19.17
N ALA A 16 14.40 10.50 -17.99
CA ALA A 16 13.83 9.18 -17.78
C ALA A 16 12.29 9.18 -18.00
N SER A 17 11.58 10.18 -17.46
CA SER A 17 10.14 10.32 -17.69
C SER A 17 9.78 10.69 -19.13
N SER A 18 10.73 11.26 -19.88
CA SER A 18 10.64 11.50 -21.33
C SER A 18 10.98 10.26 -22.19
N ASN A 19 11.14 9.08 -21.56
CA ASN A 19 11.49 7.80 -22.16
C ASN A 19 12.88 7.76 -22.84
N LYS A 20 13.79 8.68 -22.48
CA LYS A 20 15.17 8.75 -22.99
C LYS A 20 16.16 8.14 -21.99
N ILE A 21 16.01 6.86 -21.74
CA ILE A 21 16.72 6.14 -20.68
C ILE A 21 18.24 6.09 -20.92
N ALA A 22 18.67 5.98 -22.18
CA ALA A 22 20.09 5.96 -22.53
C ALA A 22 20.80 7.30 -22.22
N GLU A 23 20.10 8.43 -22.41
CA GLU A 23 20.63 9.74 -22.07
C GLU A 23 20.62 9.96 -20.55
N ALA A 24 19.55 9.53 -19.86
CA ALA A 24 19.50 9.54 -18.40
C ALA A 24 20.65 8.75 -17.77
N ARG A 25 20.99 7.57 -18.31
CA ARG A 25 22.17 6.77 -17.88
C ARG A 25 23.48 7.56 -18.02
N LYS A 26 23.69 8.24 -19.14
CA LYS A 26 24.91 9.05 -19.36
C LYS A 26 25.01 10.20 -18.36
N VAL A 27 23.88 10.85 -18.07
CA VAL A 27 23.79 11.91 -17.06
C VAL A 27 24.16 11.37 -15.68
N TYR A 28 23.59 10.22 -15.28
CA TYR A 28 23.91 9.58 -14.00
C TYR A 28 25.38 9.16 -13.91
N LEU A 29 25.94 8.54 -14.95
CA LEU A 29 27.35 8.15 -15.01
C LEU A 29 28.28 9.38 -14.96
N GLY A 30 27.94 10.46 -15.67
CA GLY A 30 28.67 11.72 -15.62
C GLY A 30 28.66 12.34 -14.23
N ALA A 31 27.51 12.35 -13.56
CA ALA A 31 27.39 12.83 -12.19
C ALA A 31 28.16 11.92 -11.20
N LEU A 32 28.17 10.59 -11.42
CA LEU A 32 28.92 9.62 -10.62
C LEU A 32 30.45 9.71 -10.83
N ALA A 33 30.90 10.16 -11.99
CA ALA A 33 32.31 10.46 -12.21
C ALA A 33 32.72 11.77 -11.51
N GLN A 34 31.85 12.78 -11.54
CA GLN A 34 32.16 14.12 -11.04
C GLN A 34 32.00 14.26 -9.52
N TYR A 35 31.07 13.57 -8.86
CA TYR A 35 30.79 13.79 -7.43
C TYR A 35 32.02 13.58 -6.52
N ARG A 36 32.94 12.70 -6.92
CA ARG A 36 34.17 12.40 -6.17
C ARG A 36 35.21 13.50 -6.24
N THR A 37 35.08 14.43 -7.19
CA THR A 37 35.95 15.60 -7.30
C THR A 37 35.46 16.78 -6.46
N PHE A 38 34.20 16.76 -6.01
CA PHE A 38 33.62 17.86 -5.25
C PHE A 38 34.09 17.88 -3.79
N PRO A 39 34.05 19.06 -3.12
CA PRO A 39 34.28 19.16 -1.68
C PRO A 39 33.28 18.30 -0.88
N ILE A 40 33.68 17.86 0.31
CA ILE A 40 32.89 16.98 1.22
C ILE A 40 31.46 17.53 1.41
N GLN A 41 31.30 18.85 1.42
CA GLN A 41 30.02 19.55 1.56
C GLN A 41 29.01 19.33 0.43
N PHE A 42 29.45 18.91 -0.76
CA PHE A 42 28.60 18.64 -1.91
C PHE A 42 28.51 17.14 -2.23
N ARG A 43 29.25 16.29 -1.48
CA ARG A 43 29.16 14.81 -1.59
C ARG A 43 27.98 14.23 -0.81
N PHE A 44 27.33 15.02 0.04
CA PHE A 44 26.27 14.55 0.92
C PHE A 44 25.10 13.90 0.17
N ASP A 45 24.73 14.42 -1.00
CA ASP A 45 23.59 13.91 -1.79
C ASP A 45 23.97 12.74 -2.72
N ALA A 46 25.19 12.19 -2.60
CA ALA A 46 25.61 11.04 -3.39
C ALA A 46 24.68 9.80 -3.22
N PRO A 47 24.18 9.46 -2.01
CA PRO A 47 23.25 8.33 -1.84
C PRO A 47 21.92 8.52 -2.59
N LEU A 48 21.43 9.76 -2.71
CA LEU A 48 20.23 10.08 -3.50
C LEU A 48 20.43 9.73 -4.98
N LEU A 49 21.60 10.06 -5.53
CA LEU A 49 21.94 9.77 -6.93
C LEU A 49 22.07 8.26 -7.18
N HIS A 50 22.70 7.53 -6.26
CA HIS A 50 22.85 6.07 -6.38
C HIS A 50 21.52 5.34 -6.23
N ARG A 51 20.65 5.79 -5.32
CA ARG A 51 19.29 5.26 -5.15
C ARG A 51 18.49 5.38 -6.44
N THR A 52 18.37 6.60 -6.95
CA THR A 52 17.52 6.90 -8.12
C THR A 52 18.03 6.23 -9.39
N PHE A 53 19.36 6.13 -9.55
CA PHE A 53 19.95 5.39 -10.65
C PHE A 53 19.70 3.88 -10.55
N ALA A 54 19.79 3.31 -9.34
CA ALA A 54 19.48 1.91 -9.11
C ALA A 54 17.98 1.59 -9.31
N GLU A 55 17.08 2.44 -8.84
CA GLU A 55 15.63 2.32 -9.06
C GLU A 55 15.30 2.31 -10.57
N MET A 56 15.89 3.23 -11.34
CA MET A 56 15.72 3.28 -12.80
C MET A 56 16.20 1.99 -13.49
N GLU A 57 17.35 1.44 -13.10
CA GLU A 57 17.85 0.18 -13.68
C GLU A 57 16.99 -1.03 -13.32
N ILE A 58 16.41 -1.07 -12.11
CA ILE A 58 15.47 -2.12 -11.68
C ILE A 58 14.19 -2.06 -12.51
N GLU A 59 13.65 -0.87 -12.77
CA GLU A 59 12.46 -0.69 -13.62
C GLU A 59 12.69 -1.18 -15.06
N GLN A 60 13.94 -1.17 -15.52
CA GLN A 60 14.35 -1.72 -16.81
C GLN A 60 14.69 -3.22 -16.79
N GLY A 61 14.60 -3.88 -15.63
CA GLY A 61 14.93 -5.30 -15.45
C GLY A 61 16.43 -5.59 -15.31
N ASN A 62 17.28 -4.56 -15.23
CA ASN A 62 18.73 -4.71 -15.13
C ASN A 62 19.18 -4.85 -13.67
N HIS A 63 18.83 -5.96 -13.03
CA HIS A 63 19.10 -6.18 -11.61
C HIS A 63 20.60 -6.23 -11.24
N LYS A 64 21.45 -6.72 -12.15
CA LYS A 64 22.90 -6.83 -11.93
C LYS A 64 23.59 -5.46 -11.91
N THR A 65 23.18 -4.57 -12.81
CA THR A 65 23.73 -3.21 -12.92
C THR A 65 23.32 -2.38 -11.69
N ALA A 66 22.05 -2.51 -11.26
CA ALA A 66 21.55 -1.90 -10.03
C ALA A 66 22.36 -2.34 -8.79
N MET A 67 22.69 -3.63 -8.68
CA MET A 67 23.54 -4.13 -7.59
C MET A 67 24.96 -3.51 -7.64
N ASN A 68 25.58 -3.45 -8.83
CA ASN A 68 26.90 -2.85 -9.00
C ASN A 68 26.91 -1.36 -8.61
N ILE A 69 25.86 -0.62 -8.94
CA ILE A 69 25.69 0.79 -8.56
C ILE A 69 25.64 0.93 -7.04
N LEU A 70 24.82 0.11 -6.35
CA LEU A 70 24.68 0.17 -4.89
C LEU A 70 25.97 -0.23 -4.15
N VAL A 71 26.74 -1.16 -4.70
CA VAL A 71 28.04 -1.57 -4.13
C VAL A 71 29.10 -0.48 -4.34
N ASN A 72 29.07 0.23 -5.47
CA ASN A 72 30.02 1.31 -5.75
C ASN A 72 29.93 2.48 -4.76
N LEU A 73 28.76 2.74 -4.17
CA LEU A 73 28.64 3.73 -3.10
C LEU A 73 29.59 3.43 -1.92
N THR A 74 29.92 2.14 -1.72
CA THR A 74 30.76 1.66 -0.62
C THR A 74 32.25 1.57 -0.97
N GLU A 75 32.60 1.70 -2.26
CA GLU A 75 33.98 1.63 -2.74
C GLU A 75 34.56 3.05 -2.89
N GLU A 76 35.60 3.38 -2.11
CA GLU A 76 36.26 4.70 -2.13
C GLU A 76 36.98 5.02 -3.46
N GLN A 77 37.11 4.05 -4.39
CA GLN A 77 37.88 4.16 -5.63
C GLN A 77 37.22 3.54 -6.89
N GLY A 78 35.98 3.08 -6.87
CA GLY A 78 35.40 2.31 -8.00
C GLY A 78 34.91 3.18 -9.15
N THR A 79 35.65 3.35 -10.25
CA THR A 79 35.12 4.04 -11.44
C THR A 79 34.01 3.22 -12.10
N ILE A 80 32.82 3.80 -12.30
CA ILE A 80 31.80 3.19 -13.17
C ILE A 80 32.11 3.64 -14.58
N ASP A 81 33.13 3.02 -15.18
CA ASP A 81 33.48 3.31 -16.58
C ASP A 81 32.52 2.62 -17.56
N SER A 82 31.74 1.64 -17.09
CA SER A 82 30.71 0.98 -17.88
C SER A 82 29.65 0.32 -17.00
N ILE A 83 28.43 0.25 -17.55
CA ILE A 83 27.31 -0.55 -17.04
C ILE A 83 27.73 -2.02 -17.14
N SER A 84 28.44 -2.52 -16.13
CA SER A 84 28.88 -3.90 -16.14
C SER A 84 27.74 -4.78 -15.65
N GLU A 85 27.33 -5.74 -16.48
CA GLU A 85 26.38 -6.81 -16.13
C GLU A 85 27.06 -7.93 -15.33
N ILE A 86 28.22 -7.64 -14.73
CA ILE A 86 29.04 -8.62 -14.03
C ILE A 86 28.43 -8.87 -12.64
N ASP A 87 28.35 -10.14 -12.26
CA ASP A 87 27.88 -10.54 -10.93
C ASP A 87 28.85 -10.02 -9.86
N VAL A 88 28.30 -9.35 -8.83
CA VAL A 88 29.09 -8.83 -7.72
C VAL A 88 29.72 -9.98 -6.93
N PRO A 89 31.04 -9.99 -6.72
CA PRO A 89 31.70 -10.94 -5.84
C PRO A 89 31.16 -10.85 -4.40
N ILE A 90 30.91 -12.01 -3.77
CA ILE A 90 30.39 -12.13 -2.40
C ILE A 90 31.24 -11.32 -1.39
N THR A 91 32.54 -11.21 -1.61
CA THR A 91 33.47 -10.43 -0.76
C THR A 91 33.20 -8.92 -0.80
N LYS A 92 32.89 -8.37 -1.99
CA LYS A 92 32.50 -6.96 -2.14
C LYS A 92 31.15 -6.69 -1.50
N LEU A 93 30.23 -7.63 -1.62
CA LEU A 93 28.90 -7.56 -1.02
C LEU A 93 28.96 -7.53 0.52
N LEU A 94 29.79 -8.39 1.14
CA LEU A 94 30.00 -8.38 2.59
C LEU A 94 30.64 -7.08 3.09
N ARG A 95 31.56 -6.49 2.31
CA ARG A 95 32.15 -5.19 2.61
C ARG A 95 31.11 -4.07 2.53
N ALA A 96 30.25 -4.10 1.51
CA ALA A 96 29.17 -3.14 1.34
C ALA A 96 28.18 -3.18 2.51
N ARG A 97 27.77 -4.38 2.95
CA ARG A 97 26.92 -4.57 4.14
C ARG A 97 27.50 -3.92 5.40
N LYS A 98 28.79 -4.16 5.66
CA LYS A 98 29.49 -3.57 6.81
C LYS A 98 29.59 -2.05 6.71
N TYR A 99 29.76 -1.52 5.51
CA TYR A 99 29.79 -0.08 5.28
C TYR A 99 28.41 0.55 5.56
N TYR A 100 27.33 0.01 4.98
CA TYR A 100 25.98 0.52 5.19
C TYR A 100 25.56 0.49 6.65
N SER A 101 25.81 -0.61 7.37
CA SER A 101 25.50 -0.70 8.80
C SER A 101 26.27 0.33 9.64
N GLN A 102 27.54 0.59 9.32
CA GLN A 102 28.34 1.62 9.99
C GLN A 102 27.86 3.04 9.67
N GLN A 103 27.47 3.33 8.43
CA GLN A 103 26.93 4.65 8.08
C GLN A 103 25.57 4.90 8.73
N ILE A 104 24.70 3.88 8.77
CA ILE A 104 23.39 3.98 9.43
C ILE A 104 23.56 4.32 10.91
N VAL A 105 24.47 3.64 11.63
CA VAL A 105 24.75 3.95 13.05
C VAL A 105 25.20 5.39 13.23
N ARG A 106 26.15 5.88 12.40
CA ARG A 106 26.66 7.26 12.47
C ARG A 106 25.59 8.32 12.21
N ILE A 107 24.66 8.04 11.30
CA ILE A 107 23.60 8.99 10.91
C ILE A 107 22.43 8.93 11.92
N THR A 108 22.24 7.79 12.55
CA THR A 108 21.25 7.57 13.60
C THR A 108 21.63 8.25 14.92
N ASP A 109 22.90 8.61 15.13
CA ASP A 109 23.32 9.34 16.33
C ASP A 109 22.50 10.64 16.56
N PRO A 110 22.09 10.96 17.81
CA PRO A 110 21.22 12.12 18.10
C PRO A 110 21.88 13.47 17.84
N LEU A 111 23.21 13.50 17.72
CA LEU A 111 24.02 14.70 17.48
C LEU A 111 24.24 15.02 15.99
N ALA A 112 23.72 14.17 15.09
CA ALA A 112 23.89 14.33 13.64
C ALA A 112 23.08 15.51 13.09
N SER A 113 23.56 16.13 11.99
CA SER A 113 22.93 17.30 11.38
C SER A 113 21.57 16.97 10.76
N GLN A 114 20.66 17.94 10.68
CA GLN A 114 19.37 17.81 9.97
C GLN A 114 19.53 17.39 8.49
N LYS A 115 20.68 17.72 7.87
CA LYS A 115 21.01 17.29 6.50
C LYS A 115 21.44 15.81 6.44
N ASP A 116 22.08 15.29 7.47
CA ASP A 116 22.44 13.87 7.55
C ASP A 116 21.18 13.01 7.74
N PHE A 117 20.18 13.54 8.44
CA PHE A 117 18.88 12.89 8.60
C PHE A 117 18.13 12.69 7.28
N LEU A 118 18.15 13.67 6.36
CA LEU A 118 17.54 13.51 5.04
C LEU A 118 18.26 12.43 4.21
N ASN A 119 19.59 12.38 4.31
CA ASN A 119 20.40 11.35 3.67
C ASN A 119 20.26 9.97 4.32
N SER A 120 19.86 9.91 5.60
CA SER A 120 19.55 8.67 6.30
C SER A 120 18.57 7.80 5.53
N LEU A 121 17.47 8.39 5.04
CA LEU A 121 16.47 7.67 4.23
C LEU A 121 17.11 7.05 2.99
N HIS A 122 17.96 7.80 2.29
CA HIS A 122 18.61 7.32 1.08
C HIS A 122 19.58 6.17 1.37
N TYR A 123 20.32 6.21 2.49
CA TYR A 123 21.17 5.10 2.91
C TYR A 123 20.36 3.84 3.27
N HIS A 124 19.27 3.98 4.02
CA HIS A 124 18.41 2.85 4.38
C HIS A 124 17.78 2.21 3.15
N VAL A 125 17.30 3.02 2.19
CA VAL A 125 16.73 2.50 0.94
C VAL A 125 17.80 1.83 0.07
N CYS A 126 19.00 2.41 -0.06
CA CYS A 126 20.09 1.77 -0.80
C CYS A 126 20.47 0.41 -0.19
N TYR A 127 20.54 0.33 1.14
CA TYR A 127 20.84 -0.90 1.86
C TYR A 127 19.74 -1.95 1.70
N ALA A 128 18.48 -1.54 1.84
CA ALA A 128 17.32 -2.42 1.66
C ALA A 128 17.21 -2.94 0.21
N LEU A 129 17.45 -2.11 -0.80
CA LEU A 129 17.48 -2.53 -2.21
C LEU A 129 18.60 -3.54 -2.47
N MET A 130 19.79 -3.33 -1.89
CA MET A 130 20.90 -4.27 -2.01
C MET A 130 20.58 -5.63 -1.36
N GLU A 131 19.94 -5.65 -0.19
CA GLU A 131 19.49 -6.89 0.45
C GLU A 131 18.36 -7.58 -0.34
N CYS A 132 17.44 -6.80 -0.89
CA CYS A 132 16.37 -7.32 -1.73
C CYS A 132 16.91 -8.01 -2.99
N LEU A 133 17.95 -7.46 -3.61
CA LEU A 133 18.58 -8.02 -4.81
C LEU A 133 19.54 -9.19 -4.51
N SER A 134 20.03 -9.33 -3.27
CA SER A 134 21.06 -10.33 -2.91
C SER A 134 20.54 -11.53 -2.14
N GLN A 135 19.50 -11.35 -1.33
CA GLN A 135 18.91 -12.39 -0.50
C GLN A 135 17.42 -12.51 -0.81
N ASN A 136 16.60 -11.74 -0.10
CA ASN A 136 15.15 -11.81 -0.17
C ASN A 136 14.51 -10.50 0.32
N ILE A 137 13.24 -10.31 -0.02
CA ILE A 137 12.41 -9.17 0.39
C ILE A 137 12.29 -9.05 1.92
N GLN A 138 12.27 -10.17 2.67
CA GLN A 138 12.07 -10.10 4.13
C GLN A 138 13.20 -9.37 4.86
N GLN A 139 14.43 -9.41 4.34
CA GLN A 139 15.56 -8.72 4.96
C GLN A 139 15.48 -7.21 4.74
N ALA A 140 14.98 -6.79 3.57
CA ALA A 140 14.68 -5.38 3.29
C ALA A 140 13.60 -4.85 4.25
N CYS A 141 12.55 -5.64 4.53
CA CYS A 141 11.51 -5.26 5.49
C CYS A 141 12.07 -5.00 6.90
N LYS A 142 12.97 -5.86 7.40
CA LYS A 142 13.61 -5.66 8.72
C LYS A 142 14.39 -4.35 8.80
N ILE A 143 15.12 -4.01 7.74
CA ILE A 143 15.88 -2.75 7.67
C ILE A 143 14.93 -1.56 7.73
N PHE A 144 13.79 -1.63 7.05
CA PHE A 144 12.78 -0.57 7.11
C PHE A 144 12.07 -0.51 8.46
N GLU A 145 11.86 -1.62 9.14
CA GLU A 145 11.32 -1.64 10.51
C GLU A 145 12.29 -0.98 11.50
N GLU A 146 13.57 -1.31 11.46
CA GLU A 146 14.63 -0.69 12.27
C GLU A 146 14.74 0.82 11.99
N MET A 147 14.62 1.19 10.72
CA MET A 147 14.53 2.58 10.29
C MET A 147 13.32 3.25 10.97
N LEU A 148 12.10 2.73 10.78
CA LEU A 148 10.89 3.33 11.32
C LEU A 148 10.97 3.52 12.84
N GLN A 149 11.43 2.53 13.60
CA GLN A 149 11.64 2.66 15.05
C GLN A 149 12.58 3.82 15.40
N THR A 150 13.69 3.95 14.68
CA THR A 150 14.66 5.03 14.87
C THR A 150 14.07 6.41 14.55
N PHE A 151 13.29 6.49 13.48
CA PHE A 151 12.65 7.72 13.04
C PHE A 151 11.47 8.11 13.95
N GLU A 152 10.73 7.15 14.51
CA GLU A 152 9.65 7.41 15.45
C GLU A 152 10.16 8.05 16.74
N ILE A 153 11.26 7.52 17.30
CA ILE A 153 11.94 8.09 18.49
C ILE A 153 12.40 9.54 18.23
N LYS A 154 12.85 9.87 17.01
CA LYS A 154 13.24 11.24 16.65
C LYS A 154 12.04 12.14 16.34
N SER A 155 10.94 11.60 15.82
CA SER A 155 9.75 12.35 15.41
C SER A 155 9.02 13.02 16.60
N GLU A 156 9.15 12.45 17.80
CA GLU A 156 8.60 13.03 19.04
C GLU A 156 9.27 14.36 19.43
N SER A 157 10.46 14.66 18.91
CA SER A 157 11.29 15.80 19.34
C SER A 157 11.05 17.11 18.58
N VAL A 158 10.36 17.11 17.44
CA VAL A 158 10.23 18.29 16.57
C VAL A 158 8.79 18.44 16.05
N ASN A 159 8.32 19.69 15.97
CA ASN A 159 6.99 20.13 15.48
C ASN A 159 6.66 19.78 14.00
N HIS A 160 7.11 18.64 13.48
CA HIS A 160 6.94 18.20 12.09
C HIS A 160 5.47 18.13 11.66
N GLY A 161 4.56 17.70 12.53
CA GLY A 161 3.14 17.52 12.19
C GLY A 161 2.44 18.81 11.75
N LYS A 162 2.88 19.98 12.22
CA LYS A 162 2.31 21.28 11.79
C LYS A 162 2.76 21.65 10.37
N LEU A 163 4.06 21.55 10.10
CA LEU A 163 4.63 21.84 8.77
C LEU A 163 4.09 20.87 7.72
N LEU A 164 3.97 19.59 8.07
CA LEU A 164 3.43 18.58 7.17
C LEU A 164 1.95 18.85 6.86
N ARG A 165 1.14 19.26 7.85
CA ARG A 165 -0.24 19.71 7.60
C ARG A 165 -0.31 20.88 6.63
N GLU A 166 0.52 21.91 6.78
CA GLU A 166 0.52 23.06 5.87
C GLU A 166 0.92 22.69 4.44
N VAL A 167 1.87 21.76 4.28
CA VAL A 167 2.26 21.22 2.98
C VAL A 167 1.12 20.39 2.39
N LEU A 168 0.49 19.53 3.18
CA LEU A 168 -0.62 18.69 2.72
C LEU A 168 -1.87 19.51 2.38
N ASP A 169 -2.19 20.55 3.15
CA ASP A 169 -3.30 21.47 2.85
C ASP A 169 -3.08 22.17 1.50
N ARG A 170 -1.83 22.53 1.17
CA ARG A 170 -1.47 23.07 -0.15
C ARG A 170 -1.55 22.01 -1.24
N ALA A 171 -1.03 20.80 -0.98
CA ALA A 171 -1.02 19.71 -1.93
C ALA A 171 -2.44 19.22 -2.27
N LEU A 172 -3.33 19.11 -1.28
CA LEU A 172 -4.72 18.70 -1.45
C LEU A 172 -5.57 19.75 -2.17
N LYS A 173 -5.23 21.04 -2.05
CA LYS A 173 -5.85 22.10 -2.89
C LYS A 173 -5.51 21.92 -4.38
N LEU A 174 -4.30 21.46 -4.70
CA LEU A 174 -3.86 21.20 -6.07
C LEU A 174 -4.36 19.85 -6.59
N PHE A 175 -4.32 18.81 -5.74
CA PHE A 175 -4.64 17.42 -6.09
C PHE A 175 -5.61 16.80 -5.08
N PRO A 176 -6.92 17.10 -5.16
CA PRO A 176 -7.91 16.65 -4.18
C PRO A 176 -8.11 15.14 -4.11
N ASN A 177 -7.91 14.43 -5.23
CA ASN A 177 -8.19 12.99 -5.37
C ASN A 177 -6.94 12.12 -5.16
N ASN A 178 -5.80 12.69 -4.76
CA ASN A 178 -4.60 11.89 -4.55
C ASN A 178 -4.73 11.09 -3.24
N THR A 179 -4.90 9.78 -3.37
CA THR A 179 -5.07 8.85 -2.24
C THR A 179 -3.89 8.88 -1.27
N ILE A 180 -2.66 9.13 -1.76
CA ILE A 180 -1.47 9.17 -0.92
C ILE A 180 -1.52 10.36 0.03
N PHE A 181 -1.82 11.56 -0.50
CA PHE A 181 -1.93 12.75 0.35
C PHE A 181 -3.08 12.65 1.34
N LEU A 182 -4.21 12.09 0.92
CA LEU A 182 -5.35 11.84 1.80
C LEU A 182 -5.01 10.88 2.94
N LEU A 183 -4.33 9.77 2.64
CA LEU A 183 -3.94 8.77 3.63
C LEU A 183 -2.84 9.28 4.58
N LEU A 184 -1.85 10.02 4.05
CA LEU A 184 -0.83 10.67 4.87
C LEU A 184 -1.45 11.69 5.82
N TYR A 185 -2.40 12.50 5.34
CA TYR A 185 -3.12 13.43 6.18
C TYR A 185 -3.90 12.72 7.29
N PHE A 186 -4.56 11.61 6.96
CA PHE A 186 -5.23 10.75 7.94
C PHE A 186 -4.25 10.25 9.02
N HIS A 187 -3.11 9.69 8.62
CA HIS A 187 -2.10 9.18 9.55
C HIS A 187 -1.54 10.26 10.48
N GLU A 188 -1.31 11.47 9.96
CA GLU A 188 -0.87 12.59 10.79
C GLU A 188 -1.94 13.01 11.81
N GLU A 189 -3.21 12.93 11.43
CA GLU A 189 -4.32 13.28 12.31
C GLU A 189 -4.58 12.22 13.39
N THR A 190 -4.32 10.94 13.13
CA THR A 190 -4.41 9.88 14.15
C THR A 190 -3.22 9.88 15.12
N ARG A 191 -2.01 10.25 14.66
CA ARG A 191 -0.83 10.39 15.53
C ARG A 191 -0.91 11.60 16.47
N GLY A 192 -1.62 12.66 16.06
CA GLY A 192 -1.74 13.90 16.84
C GLY A 192 -2.83 13.84 17.91
N GLU A 193 -2.57 13.22 19.07
CA GLU A 193 -3.53 13.09 20.19
C GLU A 193 -4.10 14.43 20.73
N ARG A 194 -3.51 15.58 20.38
CA ARG A 194 -3.79 16.88 21.02
C ARG A 194 -4.62 17.88 20.21
N ILE A 195 -4.95 17.63 18.94
CA ILE A 195 -5.66 18.62 18.10
C ILE A 195 -6.97 18.01 17.61
N PRO A 196 -8.12 18.71 17.77
CA PRO A 196 -9.38 18.16 17.33
C PRO A 196 -9.36 17.89 15.81
N PRO A 197 -9.87 16.72 15.37
CA PRO A 197 -9.71 16.19 14.01
C PRO A 197 -10.65 16.87 13.01
N LEU A 198 -10.41 18.16 12.77
CA LEU A 198 -11.29 19.02 11.98
C LEU A 198 -10.70 19.34 10.61
N GLY A 199 -9.42 19.07 10.36
CA GLY A 199 -8.77 19.47 9.12
C GLY A 199 -9.26 18.63 7.94
N LEU A 200 -9.06 17.31 8.03
CA LEU A 200 -9.42 16.37 6.97
C LEU A 200 -10.94 16.34 6.77
N GLN A 201 -11.70 16.33 7.87
CA GLN A 201 -13.15 16.31 7.78
C GLN A 201 -13.73 17.58 7.17
N LYS A 202 -13.15 18.76 7.45
CA LYS A 202 -13.56 20.01 6.79
C LYS A 202 -13.21 19.96 5.30
N PHE A 203 -11.98 19.57 4.97
CA PHE A 203 -11.54 19.42 3.58
C PHE A 203 -12.42 18.42 2.82
N LEU A 204 -12.68 17.24 3.38
CA LEU A 204 -13.55 16.23 2.77
C LEU A 204 -14.98 16.74 2.63
N LYS A 205 -15.55 17.43 3.63
CA LYS A 205 -16.89 18.02 3.51
C LYS A 205 -16.96 19.08 2.40
N GLU A 206 -15.92 19.90 2.25
CA GLU A 206 -15.83 20.90 1.18
C GLU A 206 -15.62 20.24 -0.19
N ALA A 207 -14.74 19.23 -0.27
CA ALA A 207 -14.44 18.49 -1.49
C ALA A 207 -15.64 17.67 -1.97
N LEU A 208 -16.36 17.00 -1.06
CA LEU A 208 -17.57 16.24 -1.36
C LEU A 208 -18.72 17.14 -1.82
N LYS A 209 -18.84 18.37 -1.29
CA LYS A 209 -19.80 19.36 -1.78
C LYS A 209 -19.48 19.84 -3.18
N LYS A 210 -18.19 19.98 -3.51
CA LYS A 210 -17.75 20.47 -4.82
C LYS A 210 -17.86 19.38 -5.87
N ASN A 211 -17.13 18.28 -5.70
CA ASN A 211 -17.03 17.17 -6.64
C ASN A 211 -17.01 15.83 -5.87
N PRO A 212 -18.17 15.20 -5.64
CA PRO A 212 -18.22 13.91 -4.95
C PRO A 212 -17.64 12.81 -5.83
N THR A 213 -16.56 12.17 -5.36
CA THR A 213 -15.92 11.02 -6.00
C THR A 213 -15.97 9.81 -5.07
N HIS A 214 -15.92 8.61 -5.64
CA HIS A 214 -15.93 7.37 -4.84
C HIS A 214 -14.72 7.31 -3.90
N ILE A 215 -13.55 7.78 -4.33
CA ILE A 215 -12.32 7.83 -3.51
C ILE A 215 -12.52 8.69 -2.26
N LEU A 216 -13.08 9.90 -2.42
CA LEU A 216 -13.32 10.81 -1.29
C LEU A 216 -14.32 10.20 -0.29
N TRP A 217 -15.36 9.52 -0.77
CA TRP A 217 -16.29 8.81 0.10
C TRP A 217 -15.65 7.62 0.80
N THR A 218 -14.85 6.80 0.09
CA THR A 218 -14.12 5.69 0.69
C THR A 218 -13.17 6.16 1.78
N VAL A 219 -12.42 7.24 1.52
CA VAL A 219 -11.54 7.84 2.54
C VAL A 219 -12.35 8.38 3.71
N ALA A 220 -13.48 9.07 3.49
CA ALA A 220 -14.33 9.56 4.58
C ALA A 220 -14.94 8.44 5.44
N ILE A 221 -15.26 7.29 4.85
CA ILE A 221 -15.74 6.11 5.57
C ILE A 221 -14.60 5.46 6.35
N TYR A 222 -13.46 5.24 5.71
CA TYR A 222 -12.25 4.70 6.34
C TYR A 222 -11.84 5.54 7.56
N ASP A 223 -11.85 6.84 7.37
CA ASP A 223 -11.58 7.84 8.38
C ASP A 223 -12.45 7.66 9.64
N GLU A 224 -13.76 7.51 9.47
CA GLU A 224 -14.69 7.33 10.59
C GLU A 224 -14.57 5.94 11.25
N LEU A 225 -14.22 4.90 10.49
CA LEU A 225 -13.97 3.55 11.02
C LEU A 225 -12.75 3.47 11.94
N HIS A 226 -11.68 4.20 11.62
CA HIS A 226 -10.42 4.13 12.35
C HIS A 226 -10.26 5.19 13.44
N ARG A 227 -11.09 6.24 13.46
CA ARG A 227 -11.01 7.33 14.45
C ARG A 227 -11.56 6.99 15.83
N GLN A 228 -12.67 6.26 15.90
CA GLN A 228 -13.35 5.97 17.17
C GLN A 228 -13.47 4.45 17.34
N GLN A 229 -12.89 3.91 18.41
CA GLN A 229 -13.09 2.53 18.81
C GLN A 229 -13.77 2.54 20.19
N PRO A 230 -15.01 2.06 20.34
CA PRO A 230 -15.88 1.48 19.31
C PRO A 230 -16.47 2.56 18.37
N TYR A 231 -16.57 2.26 17.07
CA TYR A 231 -17.10 3.20 16.08
C TYR A 231 -18.63 3.27 16.16
N ASN A 232 -19.18 4.44 15.86
CA ASN A 232 -20.62 4.61 15.77
C ASN A 232 -21.12 4.03 14.43
N ILE A 233 -21.73 2.84 14.51
CA ILE A 233 -22.25 2.11 13.36
C ILE A 233 -23.27 2.96 12.57
N ASP A 234 -24.14 3.70 13.24
CA ASP A 234 -25.18 4.50 12.58
C ASP A 234 -24.60 5.70 11.84
N ARG A 235 -23.51 6.28 12.35
CA ARG A 235 -22.78 7.35 11.66
C ARG A 235 -22.15 6.83 10.37
N VAL A 236 -21.48 5.68 10.44
CA VAL A 236 -20.87 5.03 9.27
C VAL A 236 -21.95 4.66 8.24
N ARG A 237 -23.07 4.07 8.68
CA ARG A 237 -24.24 3.80 7.83
C ARG A 237 -24.75 5.07 7.15
N SER A 238 -24.89 6.16 7.89
CA SER A 238 -25.36 7.43 7.32
C SER A 238 -24.43 7.96 6.22
N LEU A 239 -23.12 7.70 6.33
CA LEU A 239 -22.14 8.08 5.32
C LEU A 239 -22.23 7.18 4.09
N PHE A 240 -22.44 5.87 4.26
CA PHE A 240 -22.72 4.96 3.16
C PHE A 240 -24.02 5.34 2.42
N TYR A 241 -25.10 5.65 3.13
CA TYR A 241 -26.34 6.08 2.47
C TYR A 241 -26.13 7.37 1.67
N LYS A 242 -25.44 8.37 2.23
CA LYS A 242 -25.11 9.62 1.51
C LYS A 242 -24.24 9.39 0.29
N SER A 243 -23.28 8.46 0.37
CA SER A 243 -22.42 8.13 -0.77
C SER A 243 -23.20 7.43 -1.88
N LEU A 244 -24.24 6.66 -1.55
CA LEU A 244 -25.09 5.95 -2.51
C LEU A 244 -26.24 6.80 -3.08
N GLU A 245 -26.66 7.85 -2.38
CA GLU A 245 -27.62 8.84 -2.90
C GLU A 245 -27.01 9.74 -3.99
N CYS A 246 -25.68 9.88 -4.00
CA CYS A 246 -24.97 10.71 -4.96
C CYS A 246 -24.93 10.06 -6.36
N PHE A 247 -25.36 10.80 -7.39
CA PHE A 247 -25.46 10.29 -8.78
C PHE A 247 -24.11 9.84 -9.37
N THR A 248 -23.00 10.46 -8.97
CA THR A 248 -21.65 10.14 -9.48
C THR A 248 -21.09 8.84 -8.89
N THR A 249 -21.59 8.40 -7.74
CA THR A 249 -21.01 7.33 -6.95
C THR A 249 -21.93 6.12 -6.79
N LYS A 250 -23.22 6.25 -7.10
CA LYS A 250 -24.19 5.14 -7.05
C LYS A 250 -23.84 3.97 -7.98
N ASN A 251 -23.11 4.21 -9.07
CA ASN A 251 -22.65 3.17 -10.00
C ASN A 251 -21.31 2.56 -9.58
N SER A 252 -20.75 2.95 -8.43
CA SER A 252 -19.47 2.43 -7.96
C SER A 252 -19.62 1.07 -7.30
N ILE A 253 -19.07 0.05 -7.95
CA ILE A 253 -19.06 -1.33 -7.46
C ILE A 253 -18.40 -1.43 -6.09
N SER A 254 -17.26 -0.76 -5.91
CA SER A 254 -16.45 -0.84 -4.69
C SER A 254 -17.16 -0.26 -3.46
N LEU A 255 -18.02 0.75 -3.64
CA LEU A 255 -18.80 1.31 -2.53
C LEU A 255 -19.91 0.37 -2.09
N TRP A 256 -20.59 -0.28 -3.05
CA TRP A 256 -21.61 -1.29 -2.75
C TRP A 256 -21.02 -2.51 -2.05
N SER A 257 -19.91 -3.05 -2.56
CA SER A 257 -19.25 -4.20 -1.92
C SER A 257 -18.80 -3.86 -0.51
N LEU A 258 -18.15 -2.70 -0.32
CA LEU A 258 -17.70 -2.25 1.00
C LEU A 258 -18.86 -2.12 1.99
N PHE A 259 -20.02 -1.61 1.55
CA PHE A 259 -21.19 -1.48 2.43
C PHE A 259 -21.80 -2.84 2.80
N ILE A 260 -21.88 -3.77 1.84
CA ILE A 260 -22.39 -5.13 2.10
C ILE A 260 -21.46 -5.86 3.09
N HIS A 261 -20.14 -5.85 2.85
CA HIS A 261 -19.18 -6.44 3.77
C HIS A 261 -19.22 -5.78 5.16
N PHE A 262 -19.46 -4.47 5.23
CA PHE A 262 -19.63 -3.77 6.51
C PHE A 262 -20.83 -4.29 7.31
N GLU A 263 -22.00 -4.48 6.69
CA GLU A 263 -23.17 -5.03 7.39
C GLU A 263 -23.00 -6.51 7.73
N ILE A 264 -22.29 -7.29 6.90
CA ILE A 264 -21.95 -8.69 7.20
C ILE A 264 -21.04 -8.77 8.44
N ASN A 265 -20.01 -7.93 8.51
CA ASN A 265 -19.09 -7.88 9.65
C ASN A 265 -19.79 -7.44 10.94
N ASN A 266 -20.86 -6.64 10.84
CA ASN A 266 -21.70 -6.25 11.98
C ASN A 266 -22.77 -7.29 12.34
N GLY A 267 -22.90 -8.39 11.59
CA GLY A 267 -23.88 -9.46 11.82
C GLY A 267 -25.30 -9.16 11.31
N GLU A 268 -25.50 -8.06 10.59
CA GLU A 268 -26.82 -7.59 10.14
C GLU A 268 -27.17 -8.12 8.74
N LEU A 269 -27.31 -9.44 8.67
CA LEU A 269 -27.41 -10.16 7.40
C LEU A 269 -28.68 -9.82 6.60
N TYR A 270 -29.79 -9.50 7.27
CA TYR A 270 -31.03 -9.11 6.58
C TYR A 270 -30.86 -7.78 5.82
N ARG A 271 -30.15 -6.82 6.40
CA ARG A 271 -29.83 -5.55 5.72
C ARG A 271 -28.83 -5.78 4.59
N ALA A 272 -27.83 -6.64 4.81
CA ALA A 272 -26.89 -7.01 3.74
C ALA A 272 -27.63 -7.59 2.51
N LYS A 273 -28.64 -8.44 2.73
CA LYS A 273 -29.49 -8.99 1.66
C LYS A 273 -30.30 -7.92 0.93
N SER A 274 -30.91 -6.97 1.65
CA SER A 274 -31.68 -5.89 1.00
C SER A 274 -30.77 -4.94 0.22
N LEU A 275 -29.58 -4.64 0.74
CA LEU A 275 -28.55 -3.86 0.05
C LEU A 275 -28.00 -4.57 -1.18
N TYR A 276 -27.81 -5.89 -1.12
CA TYR A 276 -27.39 -6.70 -2.26
C TYR A 276 -28.36 -6.57 -3.45
N TYR A 277 -29.67 -6.72 -3.22
CA TYR A 277 -30.66 -6.55 -4.29
C TYR A 277 -30.68 -5.12 -4.85
N ARG A 278 -30.45 -4.12 -3.99
CA ARG A 278 -30.32 -2.72 -4.46
C ARG A 278 -29.04 -2.52 -5.28
N ALA A 279 -27.93 -3.12 -4.87
CA ALA A 279 -26.65 -3.05 -5.57
C ALA A 279 -26.74 -3.66 -6.98
N ILE A 280 -27.42 -4.80 -7.14
CA ILE A 280 -27.64 -5.43 -8.45
C ILE A 280 -28.44 -4.52 -9.38
N ARG A 281 -29.45 -3.82 -8.87
CA ARG A 281 -30.28 -2.91 -9.69
C ARG A 281 -29.46 -1.74 -10.23
N GLU A 282 -28.57 -1.17 -9.41
CA GLU A 282 -27.74 -0.02 -9.80
C GLU A 282 -26.49 -0.44 -10.59
N CYS A 283 -25.94 -1.64 -10.34
CA CYS A 283 -24.71 -2.16 -10.98
C CYS A 283 -24.88 -3.58 -11.56
N PRO A 284 -25.66 -3.77 -12.65
CA PRO A 284 -25.95 -5.10 -13.19
C PRO A 284 -24.76 -5.79 -13.89
N TRP A 285 -23.67 -5.09 -14.18
CA TRP A 285 -22.51 -5.63 -14.92
C TRP A 285 -21.43 -6.24 -14.01
N SER A 286 -21.54 -6.07 -12.69
CA SER A 286 -20.49 -6.49 -11.78
C SER A 286 -20.66 -7.94 -11.36
N LYS A 287 -19.81 -8.81 -11.90
CA LYS A 287 -19.69 -10.20 -11.45
C LYS A 287 -19.37 -10.28 -9.96
N ASP A 288 -18.49 -9.41 -9.47
CA ASP A 288 -18.03 -9.46 -8.08
C ASP A 288 -19.19 -9.27 -7.10
N LEU A 289 -20.14 -8.35 -7.42
CA LEU A 289 -21.34 -8.18 -6.60
C LEU A 289 -22.18 -9.45 -6.56
N TYR A 290 -22.49 -10.05 -7.71
CA TYR A 290 -23.25 -11.30 -7.77
C TYR A 290 -22.60 -12.43 -6.96
N MET A 291 -21.27 -12.53 -7.01
CA MET A 291 -20.55 -13.58 -6.28
C MET A 291 -20.64 -13.47 -4.75
N ILE A 292 -20.97 -12.30 -4.20
CA ILE A 292 -21.13 -12.11 -2.74
C ILE A 292 -22.26 -13.00 -2.20
N ALA A 293 -23.36 -13.16 -2.95
CA ALA A 293 -24.48 -14.01 -2.53
C ALA A 293 -24.08 -15.48 -2.37
N PHE A 294 -23.22 -15.99 -3.26
CA PHE A 294 -22.79 -17.39 -3.24
C PHE A 294 -21.68 -17.68 -2.24
N ARG A 295 -20.86 -16.68 -1.90
CA ARG A 295 -19.70 -16.85 -1.01
C ARG A 295 -20.04 -16.53 0.45
N GLU A 296 -20.53 -15.33 0.71
CA GLU A 296 -20.60 -14.78 2.06
C GLU A 296 -22.01 -14.84 2.65
N LEU A 297 -23.03 -14.69 1.81
CA LEU A 297 -24.43 -14.68 2.24
C LEU A 297 -25.17 -16.01 2.02
N LYS A 298 -24.44 -17.10 1.72
CA LYS A 298 -25.02 -18.41 1.37
C LYS A 298 -26.04 -18.91 2.41
N SER A 299 -25.79 -18.68 3.70
CA SER A 299 -26.64 -19.13 4.80
C SER A 299 -28.00 -18.41 4.89
N GLN A 300 -28.19 -17.30 4.19
CA GLN A 300 -29.37 -16.43 4.28
C GLN A 300 -30.21 -16.41 3.01
N PHE A 301 -29.68 -17.01 1.93
CA PHE A 301 -30.41 -17.19 0.69
C PHE A 301 -31.01 -18.59 0.65
N LYS A 302 -32.26 -18.67 0.21
CA LYS A 302 -32.87 -19.95 -0.14
C LYS A 302 -32.28 -20.43 -1.47
N THR A 303 -32.29 -21.74 -1.69
CA THR A 303 -31.89 -22.36 -2.97
C THR A 303 -32.62 -21.72 -4.15
N ASP A 304 -33.93 -21.47 -4.00
CA ASP A 304 -34.76 -20.87 -5.05
C ASP A 304 -34.34 -19.43 -5.41
N GLU A 305 -33.95 -18.64 -4.41
CA GLU A 305 -33.48 -17.26 -4.63
C GLU A 305 -32.09 -17.24 -5.28
N LEU A 306 -31.23 -18.22 -4.95
CA LEU A 306 -29.95 -18.40 -5.62
C LEU A 306 -30.16 -18.78 -7.09
N ASP A 307 -31.12 -19.64 -7.39
CA ASP A 307 -31.46 -20.03 -8.76
C ASP A 307 -32.02 -18.84 -9.56
N GLU A 308 -32.84 -17.97 -8.95
CA GLU A 308 -33.27 -16.71 -9.57
C GLU A 308 -32.09 -15.79 -9.88
N ILE A 309 -31.17 -15.62 -8.92
CA ILE A 309 -29.94 -14.84 -9.14
C ILE A 309 -29.11 -15.47 -10.27
N MET A 310 -29.04 -16.79 -10.34
CA MET A 310 -28.34 -17.52 -11.41
C MET A 310 -28.96 -17.24 -12.78
N ASN A 311 -30.29 -17.27 -12.88
CA ASN A 311 -30.99 -16.93 -14.13
C ASN A 311 -30.67 -15.50 -14.55
N VAL A 312 -30.62 -14.54 -13.62
CA VAL A 312 -30.22 -13.15 -13.92
C VAL A 312 -28.77 -13.07 -14.42
N ILE A 313 -27.83 -13.83 -13.85
CA ILE A 313 -26.44 -13.84 -14.29
C ILE A 313 -26.30 -14.41 -15.71
N LEU A 314 -27.07 -15.48 -16.01
CA LEU A 314 -27.13 -16.10 -17.33
C LEU A 314 -27.78 -15.17 -18.37
N GLU A 315 -28.90 -14.53 -18.03
CA GLU A 315 -29.55 -13.52 -18.87
C GLU A 315 -28.63 -12.33 -19.20
N LYS A 316 -27.71 -11.99 -18.28
CA LYS A 316 -26.73 -10.91 -18.45
C LYS A 316 -25.43 -11.36 -19.13
N GLU A 317 -25.33 -12.62 -19.57
CA GLU A 317 -24.16 -13.20 -20.24
C GLU A 317 -22.84 -13.01 -19.46
N ILE A 318 -22.91 -12.95 -18.13
CA ILE A 318 -21.72 -12.77 -17.30
C ILE A 318 -20.93 -14.08 -17.30
N ARG A 319 -19.67 -14.04 -17.70
CA ARG A 319 -18.83 -15.24 -17.83
C ARG A 319 -18.56 -15.90 -16.47
N ILE A 320 -19.06 -17.12 -16.30
CA ILE A 320 -18.77 -17.99 -15.16
C ILE A 320 -17.78 -19.07 -15.62
N ARG A 321 -16.61 -19.17 -14.97
CA ARG A 321 -15.53 -20.09 -15.36
C ARG A 321 -15.63 -21.45 -14.66
N ILE A 322 -16.40 -21.53 -13.57
CA ILE A 322 -16.60 -22.74 -12.79
C ILE A 322 -18.05 -23.17 -13.01
N PRO A 323 -18.32 -24.42 -13.41
CA PRO A 323 -19.68 -24.94 -13.48
C PRO A 323 -20.35 -24.84 -12.11
N ILE A 324 -21.57 -24.32 -12.10
CA ILE A 324 -22.30 -23.83 -10.92
C ILE A 324 -22.74 -24.97 -10.00
N GLU A 325 -22.86 -26.19 -10.52
CA GLU A 325 -23.31 -27.41 -9.83
C GLU A 325 -22.50 -27.68 -8.54
N ASN A 326 -21.22 -27.33 -8.50
CA ASN A 326 -20.36 -27.51 -7.33
C ASN A 326 -20.76 -26.62 -6.12
N PHE A 327 -21.47 -25.52 -6.35
CA PHE A 327 -21.94 -24.64 -5.26
C PHE A 327 -23.28 -25.09 -4.66
N ILE A 328 -24.10 -25.80 -5.45
CA ILE A 328 -25.42 -26.33 -5.06
C ILE A 328 -25.26 -27.69 -4.34
N THR A 329 -24.32 -28.54 -4.76
CA THR A 329 -24.13 -29.87 -4.15
C THR A 329 -23.63 -29.83 -2.71
N THR A 330 -22.98 -28.75 -2.27
CA THR A 330 -22.55 -28.58 -0.88
C THR A 330 -23.68 -28.24 0.09
N THR A 331 -24.91 -27.96 -0.37
CA THR A 331 -26.08 -27.79 0.52
C THR A 331 -26.91 -29.06 0.65
N THR A 332 -26.75 -30.03 -0.26
CA THR A 332 -27.59 -31.24 -0.28
C THR A 332 -27.00 -32.41 0.50
N THR A 333 -25.75 -32.33 0.97
CA THR A 333 -25.08 -33.47 1.63
C THR A 333 -25.11 -33.46 3.16
N ASP A 334 -25.61 -32.40 3.83
CA ASP A 334 -25.55 -32.31 5.30
C ASP A 334 -26.89 -32.54 6.03
N ASP A 335 -28.02 -32.65 5.32
CA ASP A 335 -29.35 -32.73 5.96
C ASP A 335 -30.07 -34.09 5.86
N GLY A 336 -29.37 -35.17 5.50
CA GLY A 336 -30.00 -36.49 5.52
C GLY A 336 -29.07 -37.65 5.21
N ASP A 337 -28.38 -38.17 6.23
CA ASP A 337 -28.20 -39.61 6.46
C ASP A 337 -27.28 -39.89 7.67
N ASN A 338 -27.89 -40.18 8.83
CA ASN A 338 -27.65 -41.40 9.62
C ASN A 338 -28.04 -41.23 11.09
N ASN A 339 -29.16 -41.83 11.45
CA ASN A 339 -29.50 -42.18 12.82
C ASN A 339 -29.26 -43.69 13.00
N ASN A 340 -28.64 -44.06 14.13
CA ASN A 340 -28.42 -45.40 14.72
C ASN A 340 -27.21 -46.25 14.26
N ASN A 341 -26.12 -46.22 15.05
CA ASN A 341 -25.91 -47.22 16.12
C ASN A 341 -24.62 -46.99 16.96
N ASN A 342 -24.84 -46.70 18.25
CA ASN A 342 -24.13 -47.10 19.47
C ASN A 342 -22.58 -47.23 19.56
N ASN A 343 -22.06 -46.41 20.49
CA ASN A 343 -21.06 -46.68 21.54
C ASN A 343 -19.63 -47.11 21.15
N VAL A 344 -18.64 -46.29 21.52
CA VAL A 344 -17.71 -46.54 22.65
C VAL A 344 -16.81 -45.29 22.89
N LEU A 345 -16.83 -44.84 24.14
CA LEU A 345 -15.87 -44.06 24.95
C LEU A 345 -14.80 -43.13 24.32
N SER A 346 -14.90 -41.86 24.75
CA SER A 346 -13.86 -40.99 25.33
C SER A 346 -12.56 -40.69 24.57
N THR A 347 -12.28 -39.42 24.29
CA THR A 347 -11.27 -38.59 25.02
C THR A 347 -11.06 -37.21 24.36
N ASN A 348 -10.95 -36.18 25.22
CA ASN A 348 -10.19 -34.92 25.08
C ASN A 348 -10.76 -33.84 24.11
N GLU A 349 -11.40 -32.79 24.62
CA GLU A 349 -10.81 -31.54 25.14
C GLU A 349 -10.48 -30.48 24.06
N THR A 350 -11.03 -29.28 24.30
CA THR A 350 -10.61 -27.93 23.89
C THR A 350 -11.03 -27.37 22.53
N GLU A 351 -12.00 -26.45 22.63
CA GLU A 351 -12.13 -25.25 21.81
C GLU A 351 -10.76 -24.59 21.54
N THR A 352 -10.45 -24.22 20.30
CA THR A 352 -9.67 -23.01 19.96
C THR A 352 -9.69 -22.72 18.46
N VAL A 353 -10.38 -21.62 18.11
CA VAL A 353 -9.93 -20.55 17.21
C VAL A 353 -9.04 -20.98 16.02
N THR A 354 -9.64 -21.27 14.87
CA THR A 354 -8.92 -21.28 13.59
C THR A 354 -8.99 -19.90 12.95
N LYS A 355 -7.89 -19.16 13.12
CA LYS A 355 -7.58 -17.89 12.47
C LYS A 355 -7.74 -17.98 10.95
N LEU A 356 -8.42 -16.98 10.39
CA LEU A 356 -8.37 -16.60 8.99
C LEU A 356 -6.91 -16.33 8.59
N THR A 357 -6.30 -17.21 7.81
CA THR A 357 -5.07 -16.96 7.07
C THR A 357 -5.40 -16.76 5.60
N PHE A 358 -5.24 -15.52 5.15
CA PHE A 358 -5.22 -15.17 3.73
C PHE A 358 -4.02 -15.85 3.07
N ILE A 359 -4.28 -16.76 2.14
CA ILE A 359 -3.27 -17.30 1.25
C ILE A 359 -3.19 -16.36 0.04
N ASN A 360 -2.06 -15.65 -0.04
CA ASN A 360 -1.58 -14.97 -1.24
C ASN A 360 -1.44 -15.99 -2.36
N THR A 361 -1.98 -15.68 -3.54
CA THR A 361 -1.73 -16.46 -4.75
C THR A 361 -0.62 -15.79 -5.55
N GLU A 362 0.27 -16.67 -6.05
CA GLU A 362 1.51 -16.44 -6.79
C GLU A 362 1.34 -15.73 -8.14
#